data_AF-A0A6C0AD11-F1
#
_entry.id   AF-A0A6C0AD11-F1
#
_cell.length_a   1.000
_cell.length_b   1.000
_cell.length_c   1.000
_cell.angle_alpha   90.00
_cell.angle_beta   90.00
_cell.angle_gamma   90.00
#
_symmetry.space_group_name_H-M   'P 1'
#
loop_
_entity.id
_entity.type
_entity.pdbx_description
1 polymer ?
#
loop_
_entity_poly.entity_id
_entity_poly.type
_entity_poly.pdbx_seq_one_letter_code
_entity_poly.pdbx_strand_id
1 'polypeptide(L)'
;MSVVNVKVKYLRPKYSNIIEWINDKNNVYIGRKNIVIINNQRWPLKSSPFANPFKVGKDGTREEVIKRYKIYIIDKIEKDSNLKKELLDLEGKNLGCWCKPESCHGDILIELIEKYKFE
;
A
#
# COMPACT_ATOMS: atom_id res chain seq x y z
N MET A 1 4.58 -11.84 -5.83
CA MET A 1 3.93 -10.51 -5.90
C MET A 1 4.96 -9.41 -5.61
N SER A 2 4.71 -8.14 -5.97
CA SER A 2 5.66 -7.05 -5.73
C SER A 2 4.98 -5.73 -5.41
N VAL A 3 5.68 -4.87 -4.66
CA VAL A 3 5.27 -3.48 -4.45
C VAL A 3 5.74 -2.62 -5.63
N VAL A 4 4.80 -1.94 -6.27
CA VAL A 4 5.03 -1.04 -7.41
C VAL A 4 5.06 0.41 -6.92
N ASN A 5 6.03 1.17 -7.42
CA ASN A 5 6.08 2.62 -7.19
C ASN A 5 5.04 3.33 -8.08
N VAL A 6 4.08 4.02 -7.46
CA VAL A 6 3.00 4.69 -8.21
C VAL A 6 3.29 6.14 -8.58
N LYS A 7 4.53 6.63 -8.40
CA LYS A 7 4.94 7.92 -9.00
C LYS A 7 4.96 7.76 -10.53
N VAL A 8 4.42 8.75 -11.23
CA VAL A 8 4.22 8.76 -12.69
C VAL A 8 5.46 8.29 -13.48
N LYS A 9 6.66 8.67 -13.05
CA LYS A 9 7.92 8.28 -13.71
C LYS A 9 8.18 6.76 -13.75
N TYR A 10 7.58 5.99 -12.84
CA TYR A 10 7.66 4.52 -12.82
C TYR A 10 6.45 3.83 -13.43
N LEU A 11 5.37 4.57 -13.68
CA LEU A 11 4.15 4.02 -14.28
C LEU A 11 4.17 4.07 -15.81
N ARG A 12 4.88 5.07 -16.37
CA ARG A 12 5.03 5.25 -17.81
C ARG A 12 6.00 4.21 -18.41
N PRO A 13 5.84 3.87 -19.70
CA PRO A 13 4.82 4.38 -20.62
C PRO A 13 3.46 3.69 -20.48
N LYS A 14 3.37 2.57 -19.74
CA LYS A 14 2.16 1.74 -19.67
C LYS A 14 0.94 2.46 -19.12
N TYR A 15 1.13 3.32 -18.11
CA TYR A 15 0.06 4.15 -17.55
C TYR A 15 0.50 5.61 -17.49
N SER A 16 -0.39 6.52 -17.87
CA SER A 16 -0.11 7.97 -17.89
C SER A 16 -0.08 8.56 -16.49
N ASN A 17 -0.87 8.01 -15.57
CA ASN A 17 -1.03 8.47 -14.20
C ASN A 17 -1.58 7.36 -13.28
N ILE A 18 -1.71 7.66 -11.98
CA ILE A 18 -2.17 6.68 -10.98
C ILE A 18 -3.64 6.27 -11.15
N ILE A 19 -4.49 7.09 -11.77
CA ILE A 19 -5.91 6.75 -11.99
C ILE A 19 -6.00 5.56 -12.95
N GLU A 20 -5.29 5.63 -14.08
CA GLU A 20 -5.20 4.51 -15.03
C GLU A 20 -4.62 3.26 -14.37
N TRP A 21 -3.57 3.42 -13.55
CA TRP A 21 -2.97 2.30 -12.83
C TRP A 21 -3.93 1.64 -11.83
N ILE A 22 -4.72 2.42 -11.09
CA ILE A 22 -5.72 1.91 -10.13
C ILE A 22 -6.88 1.19 -10.83
N ASN A 23 -7.23 1.59 -12.05
CA ASN A 23 -8.32 0.98 -12.81
C ASN A 23 -7.96 -0.38 -13.43
N ASP A 24 -6.69 -0.77 -13.42
CA ASP A 24 -6.28 -2.12 -13.81
C ASP A 24 -6.61 -3.13 -12.70
N LYS A 25 -7.39 -4.16 -13.02
CA LYS A 25 -7.85 -5.20 -12.08
C LYS A 25 -6.73 -5.98 -11.39
N ASN A 26 -5.51 -5.95 -11.91
CA ASN A 26 -4.35 -6.62 -11.31
C ASN A 26 -3.65 -5.75 -10.26
N ASN A 27 -4.06 -4.49 -10.14
CA ASN A 27 -3.40 -3.49 -9.30
C ASN A 27 -4.28 -3.15 -8.10
N VAL A 28 -3.66 -3.02 -6.92
CA VAL A 28 -4.33 -2.58 -5.70
C VAL A 28 -3.50 -1.46 -5.08
N TYR A 29 -4.12 -0.29 -4.91
CA TYR A 29 -3.49 0.81 -4.21
C TYR A 29 -3.56 0.60 -2.69
N ILE A 30 -2.40 0.61 -2.03
CA ILE A 30 -2.28 0.30 -0.59
C ILE A 30 -1.90 1.52 0.27
N GLY A 31 -1.88 2.72 -0.31
CA GLY A 31 -1.45 3.93 0.37
C GLY A 31 -2.57 4.84 0.86
N ARG A 32 -2.23 6.09 1.16
CA ARG A 32 -3.14 7.13 1.66
C ARG A 32 -3.85 7.89 0.55
N LYS A 33 -5.05 8.41 0.83
CA LYS A 33 -5.74 9.36 -0.07
C LYS A 33 -5.01 10.70 -0.24
N ASN A 34 -5.42 11.43 -1.27
CA ASN A 34 -5.19 12.86 -1.47
C ASN A 34 -3.72 13.30 -1.67
N ILE A 35 -2.91 12.46 -2.30
CA ILE A 35 -1.46 12.67 -2.44
C ILE A 35 -1.09 13.55 -3.63
N VAL A 36 -1.71 13.35 -4.79
CA VAL A 36 -1.43 14.10 -6.03
C VAL A 36 -2.69 14.79 -6.54
N ILE A 37 -2.54 15.84 -7.35
CA ILE A 37 -3.65 16.51 -8.04
C ILE A 37 -3.64 16.10 -9.51
N ILE A 38 -4.78 15.64 -10.02
CA ILE A 38 -5.00 15.28 -11.43
C ILE A 38 -6.37 15.84 -11.80
N ASN A 39 -6.46 16.58 -12.91
CA ASN A 39 -7.70 17.23 -13.38
C ASN A 39 -8.40 18.03 -12.28
N ASN A 40 -7.64 18.85 -11.55
CA ASN A 40 -8.12 19.67 -10.43
C ASN A 40 -8.72 18.90 -9.23
N GLN A 41 -8.51 17.59 -9.16
CA GLN A 41 -8.99 16.72 -8.07
C GLN A 41 -7.81 16.01 -7.39
N ARG A 42 -7.89 15.83 -6.05
CA ARG A 42 -6.89 15.08 -5.30
C ARG A 42 -7.13 13.58 -5.41
N TRP A 43 -6.06 12.83 -5.68
CA TRP A 43 -6.06 11.38 -5.84
C TRP A 43 -4.96 10.71 -4.99
N PRO A 44 -5.14 9.44 -4.58
CA PRO A 44 -6.37 8.65 -4.67
C PRO A 44 -7.48 9.17 -3.75
N LEU A 45 -8.75 8.85 -4.02
CA LEU A 45 -9.89 9.42 -3.27
C LEU A 45 -10.06 8.86 -1.86
N LYS A 46 -9.70 7.58 -1.68
CA LYS A 46 -9.81 6.86 -0.41
C LYS A 46 -8.46 6.28 0.00
N SER A 47 -8.22 6.24 1.31
CA SER A 47 -7.08 5.50 1.85
C SER A 47 -7.38 4.02 1.78
N SER A 48 -6.37 3.23 1.52
CA SER A 48 -6.46 1.77 1.70
C SER A 48 -6.68 1.43 3.17
N PRO A 49 -7.41 0.34 3.49
CA PRO A 49 -7.45 -0.20 4.86
C PRO A 49 -6.07 -0.63 5.38
N PHE A 50 -5.11 -0.84 4.46
CA PHE A 50 -3.71 -1.16 4.72
C PHE A 50 -2.77 0.06 4.71
N ALA A 51 -3.31 1.28 4.56
CA ALA A 51 -2.47 2.48 4.54
C ALA A 51 -1.72 2.66 5.87
N ASN A 52 -0.42 2.95 5.80
CA ASN A 52 0.36 3.26 7.01
C ASN A 52 -0.18 4.53 7.69
N PRO A 53 -0.59 4.51 8.98
CA PRO A 53 -1.04 5.71 9.68
C PRO A 53 0.13 6.63 10.09
N PHE A 54 1.35 6.11 10.23
CA PHE A 54 2.53 6.83 10.72
C PHE A 54 3.31 7.51 9.58
N LYS A 55 3.68 8.78 9.77
CA LYS A 55 4.33 9.63 8.78
C LYS A 55 5.81 9.81 9.12
N VAL A 56 6.69 9.51 8.17
CA VAL A 56 8.13 9.81 8.28
C VAL A 56 8.33 11.31 8.55
N GLY A 57 9.25 11.63 9.47
CA GLY A 57 9.53 12.98 9.94
C GLY A 57 8.62 13.42 11.09
N LYS A 58 7.31 13.18 11.01
CA LYS A 58 6.36 13.50 12.09
C LYS A 58 6.37 12.46 13.21
N ASP A 59 6.36 11.18 12.84
CA ASP A 59 6.17 10.04 13.73
C ASP A 59 7.46 9.22 13.93
N GLY A 60 8.57 9.68 13.36
CA GLY A 60 9.90 9.05 13.46
C GLY A 60 10.64 8.96 12.12
N THR A 61 11.78 8.27 12.16
CA THR A 61 12.54 7.87 10.97
C THR A 61 11.74 6.87 10.12
N ARG A 62 12.21 6.58 8.90
CA ARG A 62 11.55 5.60 8.03
C ARG A 62 11.54 4.22 8.68
N GLU A 63 12.65 3.82 9.27
CA GLU A 63 12.82 2.54 9.96
C GLU A 63 11.84 2.42 11.13
N GLU A 64 11.73 3.46 11.97
CA GLU A 64 10.81 3.51 13.10
C GLU A 64 9.35 3.43 12.63
N VAL A 65 8.98 4.21 11.62
CA VAL A 65 7.62 4.24 11.05
C VAL A 65 7.24 2.89 10.44
N ILE A 66 8.16 2.19 9.79
CA ILE A 66 7.95 0.85 9.22
C ILE A 66 7.80 -0.18 10.34
N LYS A 67 8.65 -0.13 11.38
CA LYS A 67 8.54 -1.02 12.55
C LYS A 67 7.21 -0.83 13.29
N ARG A 68 6.81 0.42 13.53
CA ARG A 68 5.51 0.75 14.14
C ARG A 68 4.35 0.26 13.29
N TYR A 69 4.45 0.42 11.97
CA TYR A 69 3.44 -0.09 11.06
C TYR A 69 3.30 -1.61 11.14
N LYS A 70 4.41 -2.36 11.18
CA LYS A 70 4.38 -3.84 11.29
C LYS A 70 3.58 -4.29 12.51
N ILE A 71 3.87 -3.72 13.67
CA ILE A 71 3.16 -4.04 14.92
C ILE A 71 1.67 -3.67 14.80
N TYR A 72 1.38 -2.45 14.31
CA TYR A 72 0.02 -1.97 14.13
C TYR A 72 -0.83 -2.86 13.22
N ILE A 73 -0.29 -3.24 12.06
CA ILE A 73 -1.08 -3.95 11.04
C ILE A 73 -1.33 -5.40 11.45
N ILE A 74 -0.37 -6.05 12.13
CA ILE A 74 -0.55 -7.41 12.68
C ILE A 74 -1.69 -7.41 13.70
N ASP A 75 -1.64 -6.52 14.70
CA ASP A 75 -2.68 -6.41 15.73
C ASP A 75 -4.07 -6.16 15.11
N LYS A 76 -4.13 -5.31 14.09
CA LYS A 76 -5.37 -5.00 13.38
C LYS A 76 -5.92 -6.22 12.62
N ILE A 77 -5.07 -6.96 11.91
CA ILE A 77 -5.45 -8.16 11.15
C ILE A 77 -5.91 -9.28 12.08
N GLU A 78 -5.25 -9.48 13.21
CA GLU A 78 -5.61 -10.52 14.17
C GLU A 78 -6.97 -10.25 14.85
N LYS A 79 -7.36 -8.98 14.97
CA LYS A 79 -8.66 -8.57 15.56
C LYS A 79 -9.80 -8.49 14.56
N ASP A 80 -9.52 -8.45 13.27
CA ASP A 80 -10.52 -8.24 12.21
C ASP A 80 -10.40 -9.33 11.13
N SER A 81 -11.26 -10.33 11.21
CA SER A 81 -11.29 -11.45 10.25
C SER A 81 -11.62 -11.01 8.82
N ASN A 82 -12.40 -9.93 8.64
CA ASN A 82 -12.67 -9.37 7.32
C ASN A 82 -11.41 -8.73 6.75
N LEU A 83 -10.65 -7.99 7.57
CA LEU A 83 -9.38 -7.43 7.12
C LEU A 83 -8.34 -8.51 6.81
N LYS A 84 -8.30 -9.61 7.58
CA LYS A 84 -7.46 -10.78 7.25
C LYS A 84 -7.82 -11.36 5.88
N LYS A 85 -9.12 -11.48 5.58
CA LYS A 85 -9.58 -11.92 4.25
C LYS A 85 -9.18 -10.94 3.16
N GLU A 86 -9.41 -9.63 3.34
CA GLU A 86 -9.00 -8.60 2.39
C GLU A 86 -7.48 -8.60 2.14
N LEU A 87 -6.68 -8.95 3.15
CA LEU A 87 -5.23 -9.09 3.00
C LEU A 87 -4.90 -10.26 2.08
N LEU A 88 -5.50 -11.43 2.31
CA LEU A 88 -5.28 -12.61 1.48
C LEU A 88 -5.77 -12.39 0.04
N ASP A 89 -6.84 -11.61 -0.17
CA ASP A 89 -7.32 -11.21 -1.50
C ASP A 89 -6.31 -10.33 -2.28
N LEU A 90 -5.29 -9.78 -1.62
CA LEU A 90 -4.18 -9.10 -2.29
C LEU A 90 -3.20 -10.06 -2.96
N GLU A 91 -3.27 -11.36 -2.68
CA GLU A 91 -2.38 -12.34 -3.28
C GLU A 91 -2.46 -12.29 -4.81
N GLY A 92 -1.29 -12.33 -5.46
CA GLY A 92 -1.19 -12.24 -6.92
C GLY A 92 -1.43 -10.84 -7.50
N LYS A 93 -1.76 -9.82 -6.68
CA LYS A 93 -1.91 -8.42 -7.13
C LYS A 93 -0.58 -7.66 -7.09
N ASN A 94 -0.53 -6.57 -7.86
CA ASN A 94 0.51 -5.55 -7.76
C ASN A 94 0.12 -4.53 -6.70
N LEU A 95 0.96 -4.32 -5.69
CA LEU A 95 0.65 -3.43 -4.58
C LEU A 95 1.24 -2.03 -4.81
N GLY A 96 0.38 -1.03 -5.01
CA GLY A 96 0.79 0.32 -5.38
C GLY A 96 1.09 1.18 -4.17
N CYS A 97 2.32 1.67 -4.05
CA CYS A 97 2.74 2.57 -2.98
C CYS A 97 3.71 3.66 -3.44
N TRP A 98 3.76 4.77 -2.71
CA TRP A 98 4.66 5.90 -2.97
C TRP A 98 6.06 5.74 -2.35
N CYS A 99 6.21 4.80 -1.40
CA CYS A 99 7.40 4.67 -0.55
C CYS A 99 8.61 4.04 -1.24
N LYS A 100 8.38 3.14 -2.21
CA LYS A 100 9.47 2.51 -2.98
C LYS A 100 10.31 3.58 -3.71
N PRO A 101 11.59 3.31 -4.02
CA PRO A 101 12.34 2.07 -3.78
C PRO A 101 12.81 1.88 -2.32
N GLU A 102 12.70 2.91 -1.49
CA GLU A 102 13.02 2.83 -0.06
C GLU A 102 12.06 1.87 0.68
N SER A 103 12.42 1.48 1.92
CA SER A 103 11.63 0.59 2.78
C SER A 103 10.15 0.97 2.79
N CYS A 104 9.29 0.00 2.46
CA CYS A 104 7.88 0.24 2.19
C CYS A 104 6.99 -0.62 3.08
N HIS A 105 5.86 -0.06 3.51
CA HIS A 105 4.87 -0.79 4.30
C HIS A 105 4.23 -1.95 3.52
N GLY A 106 4.24 -1.88 2.18
CA GLY A 106 3.77 -2.96 1.32
C GLY A 106 4.64 -4.22 1.40
N ASP A 107 5.93 -4.09 1.73
CA ASP A 107 6.81 -5.25 1.89
C ASP A 107 6.34 -6.11 3.09
N ILE A 108 5.88 -5.46 4.16
CA ILE A 108 5.29 -6.13 5.33
C ILE A 108 3.98 -6.83 4.96
N LEU A 109 3.14 -6.24 4.11
CA LEU A 109 1.90 -6.88 3.67
C LEU A 109 2.19 -8.18 2.92
N ILE A 110 3.22 -8.19 2.07
CA ILE A 110 3.66 -9.41 1.36
C ILE A 110 4.11 -10.47 2.36
N GLU A 111 4.95 -10.10 3.35
CA GLU A 111 5.36 -11.03 4.42
C GLU A 111 4.17 -11.65 5.15
N LEU A 112 3.14 -10.85 5.44
CA LEU A 112 1.95 -11.31 6.16
C LEU A 112 1.04 -12.19 5.31
N ILE A 113 0.92 -11.92 4.00
CA ILE A 113 0.18 -12.80 3.09
C ILE A 113 0.82 -14.17 3.07
N GLU A 114 2.15 -14.25 2.89
CA GLU A 114 2.86 -15.54 2.90
C GLU A 114 2.71 -16.26 4.25
N LYS A 115 2.75 -15.52 5.37
CA LYS A 115 2.52 -16.10 6.69
C LYS A 115 1.11 -16.70 6.82
N TYR A 116 0.08 -15.94 6.48
CA TYR A 116 -1.31 -16.31 6.74
C TYR A 116 -1.93 -17.22 5.68
N LYS A 117 -1.30 -17.40 4.52
CA LYS A 117 -1.77 -18.30 3.46
C LYS A 117 -1.75 -19.78 3.89
N PHE A 118 -0.88 -20.13 4.83
CA PHE A 118 -0.69 -21.51 5.30
C PHE A 118 -1.28 -21.78 6.69
N GLU A 119 -1.98 -20.80 7.28
CA GLU A 119 -2.77 -20.98 8.50
C GLU A 119 -4.21 -21.39 8.18
#